data_AF-A0A1I3WI19-F1
#
_entry.id   AF-A0A1I3WI19-F1
#
_cell.length_a   1.000
_cell.length_b   1.000
_cell.length_c   1.000
_cell.angle_alpha   90.00
_cell.angle_beta   90.00
_cell.angle_gamma   90.00
#
_symmetry.space_group_name_H-M   'P 1'
#
loop_
_entity.id
_entity.type
_entity.pdbx_description
1 polymer ?
#
loop_
_entity_poly.entity_id
_entity_poly.type
_entity_poly.pdbx_seq_one_letter_code
_entity_poly.pdbx_strand_id
1 'polypeptide(L)'
;SALAGFVTGQALERELVHPGYARAAIPVVREALNHAPPLPQDTRITVRRSAGRESYQANYVDELAQGLGLVSPTERAPEEFTFLFSDICGDDHLLYRLGSMRDVLTWDVPGVPVVDPVQVKSPPKSILRFS
;
A
#
# COMPACT_ATOMS: atom_id res chain seq x y z
N SER A 1 8.09 -9.66 1.84
CA SER A 1 8.62 -9.22 0.53
C SER A 1 7.48 -8.67 -0.32
N ALA A 2 7.64 -7.50 -0.95
CA ALA A 2 6.60 -6.87 -1.78
C ALA A 2 6.20 -7.74 -2.98
N LEU A 3 7.16 -8.40 -3.63
CA LEU A 3 6.89 -9.31 -4.74
C LEU A 3 6.07 -10.53 -4.31
N ALA A 4 6.37 -11.11 -3.16
CA ALA A 4 5.60 -12.25 -2.63
C ALA A 4 4.14 -11.87 -2.39
N GLY A 5 3.88 -10.70 -1.79
CA GLY A 5 2.52 -10.20 -1.59
C GLY A 5 1.78 -9.90 -2.90
N PHE A 6 2.48 -9.37 -3.92
CA PHE A 6 1.91 -9.22 -5.26
C PHE A 6 1.52 -10.58 -5.87
N VAL A 7 2.40 -11.58 -5.75
CA VAL A 7 2.17 -12.94 -6.28
C VAL A 7 0.96 -13.60 -5.63
N THR A 8 0.87 -13.58 -4.29
CA THR A 8 -0.20 -14.27 -3.56
C THR A 8 -1.52 -13.49 -3.51
N GLY A 9 -1.51 -12.20 -3.85
CA GLY A 9 -2.70 -11.36 -3.93
C GLY A 9 -3.10 -11.09 -5.38
N GLN A 10 -2.80 -9.88 -5.86
CA GLN A 10 -3.29 -9.37 -7.15
C GLN A 10 -2.96 -10.27 -8.35
N ALA A 11 -1.76 -10.87 -8.39
CA ALA A 11 -1.38 -11.72 -9.51
C ALA A 11 -2.18 -13.02 -9.51
N LEU A 12 -2.38 -13.64 -8.34
CA LEU A 12 -3.21 -14.84 -8.19
C LEU A 12 -4.66 -14.56 -8.56
N GLU A 13 -5.25 -13.48 -8.04
CA GLU A 13 -6.63 -13.08 -8.35
C GLU A 13 -6.85 -12.90 -9.86
N ARG A 14 -5.89 -12.29 -10.55
CA ARG A 14 -5.96 -12.08 -12.01
C ARG A 14 -5.68 -13.35 -12.80
N GLU A 15 -4.76 -14.21 -12.35
CA GLU A 15 -4.42 -15.49 -12.98
C GLU A 15 -5.65 -16.42 -13.03
N LEU A 16 -6.46 -16.44 -11.98
CA LEU A 16 -7.69 -17.25 -11.92
C LEU A 16 -8.72 -16.87 -12.98
N VAL A 17 -8.69 -15.63 -13.47
CA VAL A 17 -9.58 -15.13 -14.54
C VAL A 17 -8.90 -15.13 -15.91
N HIS A 18 -7.59 -14.89 -15.94
CA HIS A 18 -6.78 -14.77 -17.16
C HIS A 18 -5.49 -15.61 -17.02
N PRO A 19 -5.53 -16.91 -17.40
CA PRO A 19 -4.36 -17.77 -17.31
C PRO A 19 -3.16 -17.22 -18.08
N GLY A 20 -1.98 -17.26 -17.46
CA GLY A 20 -0.72 -16.72 -17.98
C GLY A 20 -0.40 -15.29 -17.54
N TYR A 21 -1.31 -14.60 -16.85
CA TYR A 21 -1.09 -13.24 -16.33
C TYR A 21 0.13 -13.18 -15.41
N ALA A 22 0.24 -14.10 -14.45
CA ALA A 22 1.33 -14.12 -13.48
C ALA A 22 2.69 -14.30 -14.17
N ARG A 23 2.77 -15.18 -15.18
CA ARG A 23 3.99 -15.41 -15.98
C ARG A 23 4.46 -14.14 -16.68
N ALA A 24 3.54 -13.32 -17.18
CA ALA A 24 3.85 -12.07 -17.84
C ALA A 24 4.17 -10.93 -16.85
N ALA A 25 3.43 -10.82 -15.75
CA ALA A 25 3.51 -9.68 -14.84
C ALA A 25 4.65 -9.77 -13.81
N ILE A 26 4.95 -10.97 -13.29
CA ILE A 26 5.96 -11.14 -12.24
C ILE A 26 7.36 -10.62 -12.63
N PRO A 27 7.88 -10.90 -13.85
CA PRO A 27 9.18 -10.36 -14.27
C PRO A 27 9.18 -8.82 -14.30
N VAL A 28 8.12 -8.21 -14.82
CA VAL A 28 7.97 -6.75 -14.92
C VAL A 28 7.96 -6.11 -13.52
N VAL A 29 7.16 -6.67 -12.60
CA VAL A 29 7.11 -6.16 -11.22
C VAL A 29 8.45 -6.35 -10.50
N ARG A 30 9.13 -7.49 -10.71
CA ARG A 30 10.45 -7.72 -10.14
C ARG A 30 11.47 -6.69 -10.64
N GLU A 31 11.49 -6.43 -11.94
CA GLU A 31 12.37 -5.44 -12.55
C GLU A 31 12.07 -4.03 -12.02
N ALA A 32 10.79 -3.64 -11.95
CA ALA A 32 10.38 -2.37 -11.38
C ALA A 32 10.81 -2.20 -9.91
N LEU A 33 10.70 -3.25 -9.10
CA LEU A 33 11.16 -3.24 -7.70
C LEU A 33 12.69 -3.13 -7.59
N ASN A 34 13.43 -3.78 -8.49
CA ASN A 34 14.89 -3.72 -8.50
C ASN A 34 15.43 -2.33 -8.89
N HIS A 35 14.66 -1.58 -9.69
CA HIS A 35 15.01 -0.24 -10.16
C HIS A 35 14.20 0.87 -9.48
N ALA A 36 13.45 0.54 -8.43
CA ALA A 36 12.66 1.53 -7.71
C ALA A 36 13.61 2.56 -7.06
N PRO A 37 13.40 3.86 -7.30
CA PRO A 37 14.14 4.89 -6.59
C PRO A 37 13.82 4.82 -5.09
N PRO A 38 14.74 5.28 -4.22
CA PRO A 38 14.43 5.43 -2.81
C PRO A 38 13.24 6.37 -2.61
N LEU A 39 12.43 6.09 -1.60
CA LEU A 39 11.30 6.93 -1.26
C LEU A 39 11.79 8.31 -0.77
N PRO A 40 11.24 9.43 -1.28
CA PRO A 40 11.60 10.76 -0.81
C PRO A 40 11.36 10.91 0.70
N GLN A 41 12.30 11.54 1.40
CA GLN A 41 12.24 11.73 2.86
C GLN A 41 11.04 12.57 3.31
N ASP A 42 10.59 13.49 2.46
CA ASP A 42 9.44 14.36 2.65
C ASP A 42 8.10 13.72 2.26
N THR A 43 8.10 12.41 1.94
CA THR A 43 6.86 11.65 1.74
C THR A 43 6.01 11.70 3.00
N ARG A 44 4.77 12.18 2.86
CA ARG A 44 3.82 12.23 3.97
C ARG A 44 3.07 10.91 4.06
N ILE A 45 2.95 10.42 5.29
CA ILE A 45 2.26 9.18 5.60
C ILE A 45 1.14 9.53 6.56
N THR A 46 -0.09 9.35 6.12
CA THR A 46 -1.29 9.55 6.93
C THR A 46 -1.81 8.20 7.40
N VAL A 47 -2.03 8.07 8.70
CA VAL A 47 -2.56 6.89 9.35
C VAL A 47 -4.01 7.16 9.76
N ARG A 48 -4.90 6.22 9.46
CA ARG A 48 -6.30 6.24 9.92
C ARG A 48 -6.61 4.99 10.72
N ARG A 49 -6.82 5.14 12.03
CA ARG A 49 -6.98 4.02 12.96
C ARG A 49 -8.20 3.16 12.64
N SER A 50 -9.35 3.76 12.30
CA SER A 50 -10.59 3.06 11.94
C SER A 50 -10.61 2.45 10.54
N ALA A 51 -9.64 2.73 9.68
CA ALA A 51 -9.55 2.10 8.37
C ALA A 51 -9.13 0.61 8.46
N GLY A 52 -8.62 0.20 9.62
CA GLY A 52 -8.16 -1.15 9.86
C GLY A 52 -9.33 -2.11 9.98
N ARG A 53 -9.24 -3.25 9.29
CA ARG A 53 -10.26 -4.30 9.35
C ARG A 53 -10.01 -5.28 10.48
N GLU A 54 -8.78 -5.34 10.98
CA GLU A 54 -8.34 -6.29 11.98
C GLU A 54 -7.90 -5.60 13.26
N SER A 55 -8.21 -6.20 14.41
CA SER A 55 -7.90 -5.62 15.73
C SER A 55 -6.40 -5.44 15.99
N TYR A 56 -5.54 -6.26 15.39
CA TYR A 56 -4.09 -6.08 15.51
C TYR A 56 -3.60 -4.80 14.83
N GLN A 57 -4.28 -4.33 13.77
CA GLN A 57 -3.88 -3.11 13.06
C GLN A 57 -4.04 -1.89 13.99
N ALA A 58 -5.10 -1.84 14.79
CA ALA A 58 -5.30 -0.79 15.77
C ALA A 58 -4.19 -0.74 16.84
N ASN A 59 -3.72 -1.90 17.30
CA ASN A 59 -2.60 -1.97 18.25
C ASN A 59 -1.30 -1.49 17.62
N TYR A 60 -1.03 -1.87 16.37
CA TYR A 60 0.16 -1.41 15.65
C TYR A 60 0.13 0.10 15.37
N VAL A 61 -1.06 0.66 15.14
CA VAL A 61 -1.25 2.12 15.04
C VAL A 61 -0.94 2.81 16.36
N ASP A 62 -1.40 2.25 17.49
CA ASP A 62 -1.10 2.77 18.83
C ASP A 62 0.42 2.73 19.10
N GLU A 63 1.09 1.60 18.82
CA GLU A 63 2.54 1.46 18.97
C GLU A 63 3.34 2.39 18.02
N LEU A 64 2.84 2.63 16.80
CA LEU A 64 3.46 3.58 15.87
C LEU A 64 3.39 5.01 16.41
N ALA A 65 2.22 5.43 16.90
CA ALA A 65 2.06 6.77 17.48
C ALA A 65 2.96 6.97 18.72
N GLN A 66 3.14 5.91 19.52
CA GLN A 66 4.07 5.91 20.65
C GLN A 66 5.53 6.00 20.21
N GLY A 67 5.93 5.21 19.20
CA GLY A 67 7.28 5.25 18.63
C GLY A 67 7.64 6.60 18.01
N LEU A 68 6.64 7.30 17.47
CA LEU A 68 6.77 8.68 16.97
C LEU A 68 6.72 9.74 18.08
N GLY A 69 6.47 9.35 19.34
CA GLY A 69 6.35 10.28 20.47
C GLY A 69 5.10 11.18 20.42
N LEU A 70 4.08 10.80 19.64
CA LEU A 70 2.82 11.55 19.52
C LEU A 70 1.91 11.34 20.73
N VAL A 71 2.04 10.18 21.39
CA VAL A 71 1.27 9.79 22.57
C VAL A 71 2.15 9.05 23.57
N SER A 72 1.71 9.00 24.82
CA SER A 72 2.40 8.25 25.88
C SER A 72 2.23 6.73 25.69
N PRO A 73 3.11 5.88 26.28
CA PRO A 73 3.02 4.41 26.13
C PRO A 73 1.71 3.76 26.60
N THR A 74 0.94 4.45 27.44
CA THR A 74 -0.35 3.99 27.96
C THR A 74 -1.54 4.60 27.23
N GLU A 75 -1.29 5.52 26.30
CA GLU A 75 -2.32 6.24 25.56
C GLU A 75 -2.55 5.61 24.18
N ARG A 76 -3.78 5.73 23.72
CA ARG A 76 -4.16 5.31 22.36
C ARG A 76 -3.77 6.40 21.37
N ALA A 77 -3.43 5.99 20.15
CA ALA A 77 -3.20 6.93 19.07
C ALA A 77 -4.45 7.77 18.78
N PRO A 78 -4.28 8.98 18.24
CA PRO A 78 -5.36 9.72 17.61
C PRO A 78 -6.01 8.90 16.48
N GLU A 79 -7.25 9.26 16.15
CA GLU A 79 -7.99 8.59 15.07
C GLU A 79 -7.30 8.78 13.71
N GLU A 80 -6.71 9.95 13.48
CA GLU A 80 -5.91 10.27 12.30
C GLU A 80 -4.65 11.03 12.74
N PHE A 81 -3.50 10.68 12.18
CA PHE A 81 -2.26 11.45 12.33
C PHE A 81 -1.39 11.32 11.08
N THR A 82 -0.50 12.29 10.89
CA THR A 82 0.42 12.34 9.74
C THR A 82 1.84 12.58 10.22
N PHE A 83 2.79 11.91 9.58
CA PHE A 83 4.22 12.06 9.82
C PHE A 83 4.98 11.96 8.49
N LEU A 84 6.26 12.32 8.48
CA LEU A 84 7.13 12.22 7.31
C LEU A 84 7.86 10.89 7.31
N PHE A 85 8.18 10.37 6.12
CA PHE A 85 9.00 9.16 6.01
C PHE A 85 10.37 9.33 6.70
N SER A 86 10.93 10.56 6.70
CA SER A 86 12.13 10.90 7.46
C SER A 86 12.04 10.60 8.96
N ASP A 87 10.84 10.69 9.53
CA ASP A 87 10.63 10.54 10.99
C ASP A 87 10.83 9.09 11.45
N ILE A 88 10.78 8.14 10.52
CA ILE A 88 10.98 6.70 10.77
C ILE A 88 12.16 6.12 9.98
N CYS A 89 12.85 6.95 9.20
CA CYS A 89 13.95 6.51 8.35
C CYS A 89 15.16 6.15 9.23
N GLY A 90 15.44 4.85 9.38
CA GLY A 90 16.50 4.33 10.24
C GLY A 90 16.01 3.48 11.41
N ASP A 91 14.70 3.41 11.63
CA ASP A 91 14.10 2.44 12.55
C ASP A 91 13.51 1.26 11.76
N ASP A 92 14.31 0.20 11.63
CA ASP A 92 13.92 -1.02 10.89
C ASP A 92 12.65 -1.67 11.45
N HIS A 93 12.39 -1.51 12.75
CA HIS A 93 11.22 -2.09 13.40
C HIS A 93 9.95 -1.32 13.05
N LEU A 94 10.00 0.03 13.03
CA LEU A 94 8.88 0.85 12.55
C LEU A 94 8.64 0.63 11.06
N LEU A 95 9.70 0.59 10.24
CA LEU A 95 9.58 0.33 8.80
C LEU A 95 8.94 -1.02 8.50
N TYR A 96 9.32 -2.07 9.23
CA TYR A 96 8.71 -3.39 9.10
C TYR A 96 7.21 -3.36 9.43
N ARG A 97 6.82 -2.68 10.52
CA ARG A 97 5.41 -2.55 10.94
C ARG A 97 4.55 -1.82 9.93
N LEU A 98 5.05 -0.76 9.28
CA LEU A 98 4.30 -0.09 8.20
C LEU A 98 3.89 -1.07 7.10
N GLY A 99 4.74 -2.06 6.80
CA GLY A 99 4.44 -3.10 5.81
C GLY A 99 3.21 -3.94 6.14
N SER A 100 2.88 -4.10 7.42
CA SER A 100 1.72 -4.87 7.93
C SER A 100 0.43 -4.05 8.07
N MET A 101 0.52 -2.73 7.95
CA MET A 101 -0.56 -1.77 8.19
C MET A 101 -1.07 -1.11 6.91
N ARG A 102 -0.88 -1.73 5.73
CA ARG A 102 -1.17 -1.10 4.44
C ARG A 102 -2.59 -0.54 4.32
N ASP A 103 -3.57 -1.19 4.94
CA ASP A 103 -4.98 -0.78 4.85
C ASP A 103 -5.29 0.51 5.63
N VAL A 104 -4.46 0.85 6.62
CA VAL A 104 -4.62 2.06 7.45
C VAL A 104 -3.74 3.22 7.01
N LEU A 105 -2.91 3.02 5.97
CA LEU A 105 -1.90 3.98 5.53
C LEU A 105 -2.28 4.60 4.19
N THR A 106 -2.15 5.92 4.11
CA THR A 106 -2.16 6.67 2.85
C THR A 106 -0.81 7.36 2.68
N TRP A 107 -0.24 7.25 1.49
CA TRP A 107 1.07 7.79 1.16
C TRP A 107 0.89 8.94 0.17
N ASP A 108 1.40 10.11 0.52
CA ASP A 108 1.48 11.28 -0.36
C ASP A 108 2.96 11.50 -0.73
N VAL A 109 3.33 10.97 -1.90
CA VAL A 109 4.70 10.98 -2.41
C VAL A 109 4.89 12.23 -3.28
N PRO A 110 5.75 13.18 -2.88
CA PRO A 110 5.94 14.42 -3.61
C PRO A 110 6.50 14.15 -5.02
N GLY A 111 5.90 14.80 -6.03
CA GLY A 111 6.34 14.70 -7.42
C GLY A 111 5.84 13.49 -8.19
N VAL A 112 5.06 12.59 -7.59
CA VAL A 112 4.32 11.58 -8.35
C VAL A 112 3.00 12.22 -8.80
N PRO A 113 2.75 12.42 -10.11
CA PRO A 113 1.43 12.83 -10.56
C PRO A 113 0.43 11.77 -10.10
N VAL A 114 -0.66 12.19 -9.44
CA VAL A 114 -1.79 11.32 -9.11
C VAL A 114 -2.23 10.65 -10.40
N VAL A 115 -1.87 9.39 -10.58
CA VAL A 115 -2.37 8.59 -11.69
C VAL A 115 -3.79 8.24 -11.30
N ASP A 116 -4.76 8.99 -11.81
CA ASP A 116 -6.17 8.61 -11.75
C ASP A 116 -6.27 7.13 -12.13
N PRO A 117 -6.99 6.30 -11.36
CA PRO A 117 -7.17 4.91 -11.71
C PRO A 117 -7.71 4.86 -13.12
N VAL A 118 -6.92 4.30 -14.04
CA VAL A 118 -7.24 4.14 -15.46
C VAL A 118 -8.69 3.72 -15.55
N GLN A 119 -9.54 4.63 -16.05
CA GLN A 119 -10.88 4.30 -16.49
C GLN A 119 -10.71 3.22 -17.55
N VAL A 120 -10.87 1.95 -17.15
CA VAL A 120 -11.01 0.84 -18.06
C VAL A 120 -12.25 1.15 -18.90
N LYS A 121 -12.03 1.73 -20.07
CA LYS A 121 -13.08 1.90 -21.07
C LYS A 121 -13.61 0.50 -21.37
N SER A 122 -14.82 0.23 -20.89
CA SER A 122 -15.56 -0.98 -21.22
C SER A 122 -15.52 -1.21 -22.74
N PRO A 123 -15.23 -2.43 -23.20
CA PRO A 123 -15.26 -2.70 -24.63
C PRO A 123 -16.68 -2.47 -25.18
N PRO A 124 -16.81 -2.03 -26.45
CA PRO A 124 -18.11 -1.77 -27.04
C PRO A 124 -18.94 -3.05 -27.05
N LYS A 125 -20.18 -2.95 -26.54
CA LYS A 125 -21.17 -4.02 -26.63
C LYS A 125 -21.37 -4.39 -28.11
N SER A 126 -20.86 -5.55 -28.50
CA SER A 126 -21.20 -6.14 -29.80
C SER A 126 -22.67 -6.54 -29.76
N ILE A 127 -23.50 -5.80 -30.49
CA ILE A 127 -24.89 -6.18 -30.75
C ILE A 127 -24.85 -7.32 -31.76
N LEU A 128 -24.97 -8.57 -31.26
CA LEU A 128 -25.28 -9.71 -32.11
C LEU A 128 -26.71 -9.53 -32.62
N ARG A 129 -26.85 -9.05 -33.87
CA ARG A 129 -28.09 -9.19 -34.63
C ARG A 129 -28.16 -10.62 -35.16
N PHE A 130 -29.10 -11.39 -34.63
CA PHE A 130 -29.57 -12.61 -35.29
C PHE A 130 -30.42 -12.19 -36.50
N SER A 131 -30.13 -12.78 -37.65
CA SER A 131 -31.00 -12.86 -38.82
C SER A 131 -30.81 -14.24 -39.44
#